data_AF-A0A925J2G2-F1
#
_entry.id   AF-A0A925J2G2-F1
#
_cell.length_a   1.000
_cell.length_b   1.000
_cell.length_c   1.000
_cell.angle_alpha   90.00
_cell.angle_beta   90.00
_cell.angle_gamma   90.00
#
_symmetry.space_group_name_H-M   'P 1'
#
loop_
_entity.id
_entity.type
_entity.pdbx_description
1 polymer ?
#
loop_
_entity_poly.entity_id
_entity_poly.type
_entity_poly.pdbx_seq_one_letter_code
_entity_poly.pdbx_strand_id
1 'polypeptide(L)'
;LSHAGYERDPRLRGAATRAVERVDEYISSPLADDPWTKVAGTHVLAPEAAPPSLHFLIMLAFMPEFRNERDDFVDRLMAYLARPASKHAANQIVAGKVVLNPYLVLGDPLVSRSGVDADVSFAMFWLELMARLTMLQRHEGWRRQYERFLDDRDRDLVWRPSKNQGGLTANPVAWPFADLQGRGAEGLSSEVTFRLGLIATLVGRPLEFGS
;
A
#
# COMPACT_ATOMS: atom_id res chain seq x y z
N LEU A 1 -17.68 3.57 1.31
CA LEU A 1 -18.19 4.84 0.74
C LEU A 1 -17.30 5.31 -0.40
N SER A 2 -16.00 5.58 -0.16
CA SER A 2 -15.06 6.00 -1.23
C SER A 2 -15.01 4.98 -2.40
N HIS A 3 -14.82 3.70 -2.09
CA HIS A 3 -14.78 2.62 -3.09
C HIS A 3 -16.09 2.47 -3.91
N ALA A 4 -17.20 3.01 -3.42
CA ALA A 4 -18.50 2.98 -4.10
C ALA A 4 -18.80 4.28 -4.87
N GLY A 5 -17.81 5.19 -5.01
CA GLY A 5 -17.94 6.43 -5.77
C GLY A 5 -18.61 7.59 -5.03
N TYR A 6 -18.90 7.44 -3.74
CA TYR A 6 -19.56 8.49 -2.93
C TYR A 6 -18.57 9.52 -2.37
N GLU A 7 -17.56 9.92 -3.15
CA GLU A 7 -16.53 10.86 -2.72
C GLU A 7 -17.08 12.21 -2.22
N ARG A 8 -18.19 12.68 -2.81
CA ARG A 8 -18.84 13.95 -2.44
C ARG A 8 -19.76 13.83 -1.22
N ASP A 9 -19.90 12.66 -0.60
CA ASP A 9 -20.67 12.49 0.64
C ASP A 9 -20.03 13.33 1.77
N PRO A 10 -20.77 14.28 2.39
CA PRO A 10 -20.22 15.16 3.42
C PRO A 10 -19.66 14.42 4.64
N ARG A 11 -20.21 13.24 4.98
CA ARG A 11 -19.74 12.43 6.11
C ARG A 11 -18.38 11.81 5.78
N LEU A 12 -18.24 11.32 4.55
CA LEU A 12 -16.97 10.80 4.05
C LEU A 12 -15.92 11.92 3.99
N ARG A 13 -16.25 13.07 3.38
CA ARG A 13 -15.33 14.22 3.31
C ARG A 13 -14.93 14.72 4.68
N GLY A 14 -15.88 14.86 5.62
CA GLY A 14 -15.57 15.27 6.98
C GLY A 14 -14.65 14.29 7.71
N ALA A 15 -14.84 12.98 7.51
CA ALA A 15 -13.94 11.96 8.06
C ALA A 15 -12.55 12.00 7.39
N ALA A 16 -12.50 12.19 6.06
CA ALA A 16 -11.27 12.28 5.30
C ALA A 16 -10.44 13.50 5.72
N THR A 17 -11.06 14.68 5.89
CA THR A 17 -10.41 15.90 6.37
C THR A 17 -9.74 15.68 7.72
N ARG A 18 -10.47 15.12 8.71
CA ARG A 18 -9.89 14.83 10.03
C ARG A 18 -8.75 13.81 9.96
N ALA A 19 -8.86 12.81 9.09
CA ALA A 19 -7.80 11.83 8.91
C ALA A 19 -6.55 12.44 8.29
N VAL A 20 -6.72 13.32 7.29
CA VAL A 20 -5.64 14.09 6.67
C VAL A 20 -4.96 14.98 7.72
N GLU A 21 -5.72 15.77 8.48
CA GLU A 21 -5.15 16.67 9.50
C GLU A 21 -4.23 15.93 10.47
N ARG A 22 -4.69 14.80 11.04
CA ARG A 22 -3.87 14.01 11.97
C ARG A 22 -2.64 13.38 11.31
N VAL A 23 -2.79 12.86 10.10
CA VAL A 23 -1.66 12.24 9.39
C VAL A 23 -0.66 13.31 8.98
N ASP A 24 -1.11 14.46 8.50
CA ASP A 24 -0.27 15.58 8.10
C ASP A 24 0.52 16.14 9.29
N GLU A 25 -0.14 16.32 10.44
CA GLU A 25 0.50 16.70 11.69
C GLU A 25 1.60 15.70 12.07
N TYR A 26 1.30 14.39 12.01
CA TYR A 26 2.28 13.35 12.33
C TYR A 26 3.46 13.35 11.35
N ILE A 27 3.23 13.28 10.03
CA ILE A 27 4.31 13.17 9.03
C ILE A 27 5.17 14.44 8.94
N SER A 28 4.65 15.58 9.42
CA SER A 28 5.38 16.84 9.52
C SER A 28 6.08 17.03 10.87
N SER A 29 5.88 16.12 11.83
CA SER A 29 6.47 16.19 13.16
C SER A 29 7.77 15.37 13.27
N PRO A 30 8.59 15.61 14.31
CA PRO A 30 9.75 14.76 14.61
C PRO A 30 9.41 13.27 14.84
N LEU A 31 8.16 12.95 15.19
CA LEU A 31 7.70 11.56 15.36
C LEU A 31 7.66 10.79 14.04
N ALA A 32 7.69 11.47 12.89
CA ALA A 32 7.82 10.81 11.60
C ALA A 32 9.20 10.14 11.43
N ASP A 33 10.22 10.65 12.13
CA ASP A 33 11.59 10.15 12.06
C ASP A 33 11.90 9.15 13.19
N ASP A 34 11.41 9.41 14.41
CA ASP A 34 11.53 8.51 15.56
C ASP A 34 10.20 8.38 16.33
N PRO A 35 9.26 7.52 15.88
CA PRO A 35 7.97 7.35 16.53
C PRO A 35 7.99 6.43 17.77
N TRP A 36 9.15 5.98 18.24
CA TRP A 36 9.24 4.84 19.15
C TRP A 36 9.40 5.24 20.62
N THR A 37 8.65 4.55 21.48
CA THR A 37 8.85 4.54 22.92
C THR A 37 9.10 3.11 23.40
N LYS A 38 9.79 2.95 24.52
CA LYS A 38 10.13 1.62 25.07
C LYS A 38 9.23 1.31 26.26
N VAL A 39 8.45 0.24 26.16
CA VAL A 39 7.56 -0.24 27.23
C VAL A 39 7.87 -1.71 27.50
N ALA A 40 8.23 -2.05 28.74
CA ALA A 40 8.58 -3.41 29.15
C ALA A 40 9.57 -4.11 28.19
N GLY A 41 10.58 -3.37 27.72
CA GLY A 41 11.60 -3.89 26.80
C GLY A 41 11.22 -3.93 25.32
N THR A 42 9.95 -3.66 24.98
CA THR A 42 9.44 -3.67 23.59
C THR A 42 9.33 -2.24 23.04
N HIS A 43 9.72 -2.04 21.78
CA HIS A 43 9.44 -0.79 21.07
C HIS A 43 7.97 -0.75 20.67
N VAL A 44 7.29 0.32 21.07
CA VAL A 44 5.90 0.61 20.74
C VAL A 44 5.81 2.04 20.19
N LEU A 45 4.84 2.30 19.33
CA LEU A 45 4.57 3.64 18.84
C LEU A 45 4.19 4.55 20.01
N ALA A 46 4.71 5.78 19.98
CA ALA A 46 4.31 6.83 20.91
C ALA A 46 2.77 7.00 20.85
N PRO A 47 2.09 7.26 21.99
CA PRO A 47 0.63 7.42 22.03
C PRO A 47 0.09 8.47 21.05
N GLU A 48 0.86 9.52 20.82
CA GLU A 48 0.56 10.63 19.92
C GLU A 48 0.94 10.35 18.45
N ALA A 49 1.63 9.24 18.16
CA ALA A 49 1.98 8.88 16.79
C ALA A 49 0.73 8.48 15.99
N ALA A 50 0.50 9.17 14.88
CA ALA A 50 -0.62 8.93 13.97
C ALA A 50 -0.16 8.65 12.53
N PRO A 51 0.65 7.59 12.29
CA PRO A 51 1.07 7.24 10.95
C PRO A 51 -0.12 6.90 10.04
N PRO A 52 0.03 7.07 8.71
CA PRO A 52 -1.01 6.67 7.76
C PRO A 52 -1.31 5.18 7.92
N SER A 53 -2.58 4.81 7.75
CA SER A 53 -2.99 3.41 7.68
C SER A 53 -3.29 2.99 6.24
N LEU A 54 -3.23 1.70 5.94
CA LEU A 54 -3.63 1.15 4.64
C LEU A 54 -5.08 1.53 4.30
N HIS A 55 -5.98 1.55 5.29
CA HIS A 55 -7.36 2.00 5.10
C HIS A 55 -7.45 3.50 4.73
N PHE A 56 -6.62 4.34 5.34
CA PHE A 56 -6.52 5.75 4.98
C PHE A 56 -6.02 5.94 3.55
N LEU A 57 -4.96 5.23 3.18
CA LEU A 57 -4.43 5.26 1.81
C LEU A 57 -5.45 4.76 0.79
N ILE A 58 -6.16 3.66 1.08
CA ILE A 58 -7.26 3.15 0.23
C ILE A 58 -8.36 4.20 0.12
N MET A 59 -8.79 4.81 1.23
CA MET A 59 -9.81 5.86 1.20
C MET A 59 -9.40 6.98 0.24
N LEU A 60 -8.18 7.50 0.39
CA LEU A 60 -7.65 8.53 -0.51
C LEU A 60 -7.55 8.04 -1.95
N ALA A 61 -7.13 6.81 -2.20
CA ALA A 61 -6.99 6.22 -3.53
C ALA A 61 -8.29 6.23 -4.35
N PHE A 62 -9.44 6.20 -3.67
CA PHE A 62 -10.77 6.29 -4.27
C PHE A 62 -11.44 7.67 -4.12
N MET A 63 -10.66 8.71 -3.79
CA MET A 63 -11.13 10.10 -3.69
C MET A 63 -10.23 11.05 -4.50
N PRO A 64 -10.21 10.96 -5.85
CA PRO A 64 -9.34 11.78 -6.70
C PRO A 64 -9.61 13.29 -6.61
N GLU A 65 -10.86 13.75 -6.53
CA GLU A 65 -11.17 15.18 -6.43
C GLU A 65 -10.61 15.77 -5.12
N PHE A 66 -10.80 15.07 -4.02
CA PHE A 66 -10.33 15.44 -2.69
C PHE A 66 -8.81 15.45 -2.60
N ARG A 67 -8.11 14.53 -3.29
CA ARG A 67 -6.64 14.57 -3.39
C ARG A 67 -6.17 15.81 -4.15
N ASN A 68 -6.84 16.17 -5.25
CA ASN A 68 -6.50 17.37 -6.01
C ASN A 68 -6.69 18.65 -5.20
N GLU A 69 -7.68 18.69 -4.30
CA GLU A 69 -7.89 19.79 -3.34
C GLU A 69 -6.80 19.86 -2.25
N ARG A 70 -5.93 18.84 -2.14
CA ARG A 70 -4.95 18.63 -1.06
C ARG A 70 -3.58 18.19 -1.59
N ASP A 71 -3.18 18.73 -2.73
CA ASP A 71 -1.93 18.40 -3.43
C ASP A 71 -0.68 18.51 -2.53
N ASP A 72 -0.55 19.59 -1.77
CA ASP A 72 0.56 19.81 -0.82
C ASP A 72 0.70 18.67 0.20
N PHE A 73 -0.44 18.20 0.73
CA PHE A 73 -0.47 17.07 1.65
C PHE A 73 -0.10 15.76 0.94
N VAL A 74 -0.59 15.55 -0.28
CA VAL A 74 -0.28 14.35 -1.08
C VAL A 74 1.22 14.26 -1.37
N ASP A 75 1.88 15.40 -1.63
CA ASP A 75 3.32 15.45 -1.85
C ASP A 75 4.12 15.12 -0.58
N ARG A 76 3.73 15.65 0.58
CA ARG A 76 4.34 15.26 1.88
C ARG A 76 4.11 13.78 2.19
N LEU A 77 2.90 13.29 1.94
CA LEU A 77 2.56 11.88 2.13
C LEU A 77 3.44 10.99 1.24
N MET A 78 3.63 11.34 -0.03
CA MET A 78 4.53 10.60 -0.93
C MET A 78 5.96 10.58 -0.37
N ALA A 79 6.48 11.72 0.08
CA ALA A 79 7.82 11.81 0.65
C ALA A 79 7.98 10.93 1.90
N TYR A 80 6.95 10.85 2.75
CA TYR A 80 6.93 9.96 3.90
C TYR A 80 6.89 8.47 3.48
N LEU A 81 6.01 8.12 2.54
CA LEU A 81 5.85 6.74 2.07
C LEU A 81 7.06 6.20 1.30
N ALA A 82 7.87 7.08 0.69
CA ALA A 82 9.09 6.69 -0.01
C ALA A 82 10.26 6.34 0.93
N ARG A 83 10.14 6.60 2.24
CA ARG A 83 11.16 6.24 3.24
C ARG A 83 11.19 4.72 3.41
N PRO A 84 12.34 4.07 3.66
CA PRO A 84 12.36 2.65 3.97
C PRO A 84 11.46 2.32 5.17
N ALA A 85 10.67 1.24 5.09
CA ALA A 85 9.86 0.82 6.22
C ALA A 85 10.69 0.62 7.50
N SER A 86 10.09 0.97 8.65
CA SER A 86 10.68 0.70 9.95
C SER A 86 11.01 -0.79 10.15
N LYS A 87 12.12 -1.05 10.83
CA LYS A 87 12.51 -2.39 11.29
C LYS A 87 11.68 -2.87 12.49
N HIS A 88 11.03 -1.94 13.19
CA HIS A 88 10.16 -2.25 14.32
C HIS A 88 8.73 -2.48 13.86
N ALA A 89 8.10 -3.51 14.40
CA ALA A 89 6.69 -3.76 14.18
C ALA A 89 5.84 -2.62 14.76
N ALA A 90 4.72 -2.29 14.11
CA ALA A 90 3.80 -1.23 14.51
C ALA A 90 2.97 -1.61 15.75
N ASN A 91 3.66 -1.82 16.87
CA ASN A 91 3.05 -2.15 18.15
C ASN A 91 2.48 -0.89 18.81
N GLN A 92 1.30 -1.01 19.41
CA GLN A 92 0.66 0.05 20.19
C GLN A 92 0.27 -0.48 21.57
N ILE A 93 0.07 0.41 22.53
CA ILE A 93 -0.50 0.06 23.83
C ILE A 93 -2.01 0.28 23.79
N VAL A 94 -2.78 -0.80 23.92
CA VAL A 94 -4.25 -0.76 23.99
C VAL A 94 -4.67 -1.39 25.31
N ALA A 95 -5.35 -0.61 26.16
CA ALA A 95 -5.78 -1.05 27.50
C ALA A 95 -4.65 -1.71 28.31
N GLY A 96 -3.44 -1.12 28.26
CA GLY A 96 -2.25 -1.61 28.97
C GLY A 96 -1.56 -2.83 28.35
N LYS A 97 -2.02 -3.32 27.19
CA LYS A 97 -1.41 -4.45 26.48
C LYS A 97 -0.75 -4.00 25.19
N VAL A 98 0.41 -4.59 24.88
CA VAL A 98 1.07 -4.43 23.59
C VAL A 98 0.27 -5.19 22.53
N VAL A 99 -0.16 -4.49 21.48
CA VAL A 99 -0.93 -5.05 20.37
C VAL A 99 -0.27 -4.64 19.05
N LEU A 100 -0.06 -5.61 18.15
CA LEU A 100 0.40 -5.35 16.79
C LEU A 100 -0.74 -4.72 15.97
N ASN A 101 -0.46 -3.61 15.28
CA ASN A 101 -1.37 -3.03 14.31
C ASN A 101 -0.82 -3.20 12.88
N PRO A 102 -1.21 -4.26 12.14
CA PRO A 102 -0.65 -4.56 10.81
C PRO A 102 -1.10 -3.58 9.72
N TYR A 103 -2.02 -2.66 10.03
CA TYR A 103 -2.57 -1.72 9.07
C TYR A 103 -1.82 -0.38 9.03
N LEU A 104 -0.93 -0.11 9.98
CA LEU A 104 -0.15 1.12 9.99
C LEU A 104 1.02 1.04 9.01
N VAL A 105 1.29 2.15 8.33
CA VAL A 105 2.33 2.26 7.31
C VAL A 105 3.42 3.18 7.83
N LEU A 106 4.61 2.60 7.98
CA LEU A 106 5.80 3.25 8.55
C LEU A 106 6.91 3.39 7.51
N GLY A 107 6.53 3.73 6.28
CA GLY A 107 7.39 3.80 5.09
C GLY A 107 7.02 2.77 4.02
N ASP A 108 7.88 2.65 3.01
CA ASP A 108 7.80 1.75 1.87
C ASP A 108 7.98 0.30 2.34
N PRO A 109 6.96 -0.56 2.23
CA PRO A 109 7.08 -1.95 2.62
C PRO A 109 7.84 -2.80 1.59
N LEU A 110 8.13 -2.29 0.38
CA LEU A 110 8.77 -3.03 -0.71
C LEU A 110 10.28 -2.75 -0.85
N VAL A 111 10.97 -2.53 0.27
CA VAL A 111 12.41 -2.14 0.29
C VAL A 111 13.32 -3.23 -0.29
N SER A 112 12.96 -4.51 -0.14
CA SER A 112 13.81 -5.64 -0.56
C SER A 112 13.10 -6.56 -1.53
N ARG A 113 13.85 -7.08 -2.50
CA ARG A 113 13.36 -8.11 -3.44
C ARG A 113 12.81 -9.33 -2.72
N SER A 114 13.51 -9.81 -1.70
CA SER A 114 13.06 -10.95 -0.90
C SER A 114 11.71 -10.70 -0.21
N GLY A 115 11.45 -9.46 0.23
CA GLY A 115 10.16 -9.09 0.81
C GLY A 115 9.03 -9.11 -0.22
N VAL A 116 9.29 -8.60 -1.42
CA VAL A 116 8.34 -8.64 -2.55
C VAL A 116 8.00 -10.07 -2.93
N ASP A 117 9.02 -10.93 -3.07
CA ASP A 117 8.84 -12.30 -3.53
C ASP A 117 8.20 -13.19 -2.45
N ALA A 118 8.33 -12.83 -1.17
CA ALA A 118 7.70 -13.53 -0.05
C ALA A 118 6.19 -13.28 0.07
N ASP A 119 5.68 -12.13 -0.38
CA ASP A 119 4.26 -11.80 -0.36
C ASP A 119 3.84 -11.02 -1.62
N VAL A 120 3.73 -11.76 -2.73
CA VAL A 120 3.40 -11.20 -4.06
C VAL A 120 2.02 -10.51 -4.05
N SER A 121 1.03 -11.07 -3.36
CA SER A 121 -0.31 -10.47 -3.25
C SER A 121 -0.26 -9.10 -2.58
N PHE A 122 0.48 -8.98 -1.47
CA PHE A 122 0.65 -7.67 -0.82
C PHE A 122 1.46 -6.70 -1.68
N ALA A 123 2.50 -7.16 -2.37
CA ALA A 123 3.28 -6.32 -3.28
C ALA A 123 2.42 -5.75 -4.41
N MET A 124 1.58 -6.58 -5.04
CA MET A 124 0.66 -6.13 -6.08
C MET A 124 -0.40 -5.17 -5.55
N PHE A 125 -0.97 -5.45 -4.37
CA PHE A 125 -1.86 -4.52 -3.68
C PHE A 125 -1.18 -3.15 -3.46
N TRP A 126 0.05 -3.14 -2.99
CA TRP A 126 0.81 -1.91 -2.73
C TRP A 126 1.08 -1.13 -4.02
N LEU A 127 1.55 -1.80 -5.08
CA LEU A 127 1.83 -1.15 -6.37
C LEU A 127 0.56 -0.58 -7.01
N GLU A 128 -0.57 -1.29 -6.94
CA GLU A 128 -1.87 -0.75 -7.39
C GLU A 128 -2.28 0.46 -6.56
N LEU A 129 -2.13 0.40 -5.24
CA LEU A 129 -2.46 1.51 -4.36
C LEU A 129 -1.63 2.76 -4.72
N MET A 130 -0.33 2.59 -4.95
CA MET A 130 0.55 3.68 -5.39
C MET A 130 0.18 4.19 -6.79
N ALA A 131 -0.29 3.33 -7.69
CA ALA A 131 -0.79 3.75 -9.00
C ALA A 131 -2.06 4.61 -8.88
N ARG A 132 -3.04 4.17 -8.07
CA ARG A 132 -4.29 4.91 -7.82
C ARG A 132 -4.07 6.25 -7.13
N LEU A 133 -3.05 6.34 -6.28
CA LEU A 133 -2.61 7.57 -5.63
C LEU A 133 -1.75 8.47 -6.52
N THR A 134 -1.53 8.10 -7.80
CA THR A 134 -0.66 8.80 -8.77
C THR A 134 0.81 8.92 -8.33
N MET A 135 1.26 8.04 -7.44
CA MET A 135 2.61 8.02 -6.89
C MET A 135 3.55 7.01 -7.56
N LEU A 136 3.02 5.93 -8.18
CA LEU A 136 3.83 4.87 -8.79
C LEU A 136 4.86 5.39 -9.81
N GLN A 137 4.43 6.30 -10.70
CA GLN A 137 5.32 6.91 -11.69
C GLN A 137 6.32 7.89 -11.09
N ARG A 138 6.13 8.35 -9.85
CA ARG A 138 7.00 9.34 -9.20
C ARG A 138 8.11 8.70 -8.37
N HIS A 139 8.09 7.37 -8.17
CA HIS A 139 9.04 6.65 -7.33
C HIS A 139 9.72 5.50 -8.10
N GLU A 140 11.03 5.62 -8.33
CA GLU A 140 11.78 4.65 -9.14
C GLU A 140 11.82 3.24 -8.57
N GLY A 141 11.79 3.09 -7.24
CA GLY A 141 11.75 1.79 -6.59
C GLY A 141 10.50 1.01 -6.99
N TRP A 142 9.33 1.62 -6.78
CA TRP A 142 8.04 1.01 -7.12
C TRP A 142 7.89 0.77 -8.61
N ARG A 143 8.36 1.72 -9.44
CA ARG A 143 8.35 1.56 -10.90
C ARG A 143 9.17 0.35 -11.35
N ARG A 144 10.40 0.20 -10.83
CA ARG A 144 11.26 -0.95 -11.15
C ARG A 144 10.65 -2.27 -10.68
N GLN A 145 9.99 -2.31 -9.51
CA GLN A 145 9.28 -3.51 -9.07
C GLN A 145 8.14 -3.86 -10.02
N TYR A 146 7.34 -2.88 -10.42
CA TYR A 146 6.27 -3.07 -11.39
C TYR A 146 6.79 -3.56 -12.75
N GLU A 147 7.86 -2.94 -13.28
CA GLU A 147 8.49 -3.34 -14.54
C GLU A 147 9.04 -4.77 -14.46
N ARG A 148 9.64 -5.17 -13.34
CA ARG A 148 10.08 -6.55 -13.14
C ARG A 148 8.93 -7.55 -13.25
N PHE A 149 7.78 -7.26 -12.64
CA PHE A 149 6.61 -8.14 -12.78
C PHE A 149 6.10 -8.20 -14.23
N LEU A 150 6.27 -7.13 -15.03
CA LEU A 150 5.98 -7.17 -16.47
C LEU A 150 6.99 -8.03 -17.24
N ASP A 151 8.26 -7.98 -16.87
CA ASP A 151 9.33 -8.75 -17.51
C ASP A 151 9.26 -10.26 -17.16
N ASP A 152 8.71 -10.59 -15.99
CA ASP A 152 8.51 -11.97 -15.52
C ASP A 152 7.30 -12.66 -16.22
N ARG A 153 6.61 -11.98 -17.15
CA ARG A 153 5.52 -12.56 -17.94
C ARG A 153 6.08 -13.50 -19.02
N ASP A 154 5.33 -14.54 -19.33
CA ASP A 154 5.64 -15.41 -20.46
C ASP A 154 5.30 -14.75 -21.82
N ARG A 155 5.53 -15.48 -22.91
CA ARG A 155 5.25 -15.03 -24.28
C ARG A 155 3.78 -14.67 -24.53
N ASP A 156 2.87 -15.22 -23.73
CA ASP A 156 1.43 -15.00 -23.82
C ASP A 156 1.00 -13.83 -22.89
N LEU A 157 1.99 -13.08 -22.37
CA LEU A 157 1.84 -11.96 -21.43
C LEU A 157 1.20 -12.37 -20.09
N VAL A 158 1.32 -13.65 -19.72
CA VAL A 158 0.82 -14.19 -18.45
C VAL A 158 1.95 -14.25 -17.43
N TRP A 159 1.76 -13.64 -16.27
CA TRP A 159 2.73 -13.76 -15.16
C TRP A 159 2.58 -15.12 -14.49
N ARG A 160 3.69 -15.83 -14.28
CA ARG A 160 3.69 -17.15 -13.61
C ARG A 160 4.53 -17.13 -12.33
N PRO A 161 4.01 -17.67 -11.22
CA PRO A 161 4.77 -17.74 -9.98
C PRO A 161 5.96 -18.70 -10.12
N SER A 162 7.09 -18.30 -9.55
CA SER A 162 8.22 -19.22 -9.32
C SER A 162 7.87 -20.26 -8.24
N LYS A 163 8.68 -21.32 -8.12
CA LYS A 163 8.41 -22.47 -7.23
C LYS A 163 8.15 -22.12 -5.75
N ASN A 164 8.62 -20.95 -5.29
CA ASN A 164 8.47 -20.51 -3.90
C ASN A 164 7.38 -19.42 -3.72
N GLN A 165 6.67 -19.07 -4.79
CA GLN A 165 5.59 -18.09 -4.80
C GLN A 165 4.24 -18.82 -4.86
N GLY A 166 3.22 -18.28 -4.19
CA GLY A 166 1.89 -18.93 -4.09
C GLY A 166 1.36 -19.11 -2.67
N GLY A 167 2.10 -18.65 -1.65
CA GLY A 167 1.59 -18.55 -0.29
C GLY A 167 0.49 -17.50 -0.15
N LEU A 168 -0.38 -17.67 0.84
CA LEU A 168 -1.36 -16.64 1.21
C LEU A 168 -0.64 -15.43 1.82
N THR A 169 -1.11 -14.23 1.50
CA THR A 169 -0.60 -13.01 2.14
C THR A 169 -0.82 -13.03 3.65
N ALA A 170 0.19 -12.60 4.39
CA ALA A 170 0.12 -12.42 5.83
C ALA A 170 -0.61 -11.13 6.22
N ASN A 171 -0.85 -10.22 5.26
CA ASN A 171 -1.52 -8.94 5.52
C ASN A 171 -3.01 -9.04 5.17
N PRO A 172 -3.92 -8.91 6.17
CA PRO A 172 -5.36 -9.05 5.93
C PRO A 172 -5.94 -8.10 4.89
N VAL A 173 -5.35 -6.92 4.70
CA VAL A 173 -5.85 -5.95 3.69
C VAL A 173 -5.69 -6.46 2.26
N ALA A 174 -4.72 -7.34 2.03
CA ALA A 174 -4.40 -7.91 0.73
C ALA A 174 -5.10 -9.26 0.47
N TRP A 175 -5.87 -9.81 1.43
CA TRP A 175 -6.66 -11.03 1.19
C TRP A 175 -7.60 -10.94 -0.02
N PRO A 176 -8.26 -9.80 -0.31
CA PRO A 176 -9.04 -9.66 -1.54
C PRO A 176 -8.22 -9.76 -2.84
N PHE A 177 -6.89 -9.67 -2.75
CA PHE A 177 -5.92 -9.78 -3.85
C PHE A 177 -5.24 -11.16 -3.88
N ALA A 178 -5.81 -12.16 -3.22
CA ALA A 178 -5.24 -13.50 -3.16
C ALA A 178 -6.11 -14.57 -3.83
N ASP A 179 -7.33 -14.23 -4.29
CA ASP A 179 -8.34 -15.27 -4.58
C ASP A 179 -9.43 -14.86 -5.60
N LEU A 180 -9.06 -14.35 -6.78
CA LEU A 180 -10.06 -14.17 -7.87
C LEU A 180 -10.45 -15.49 -8.56
N GLN A 181 -9.59 -16.53 -8.55
CA GLN A 181 -9.82 -17.80 -9.24
C GLN A 181 -9.54 -19.07 -8.42
N GLY A 182 -9.23 -18.96 -7.12
CA GLY A 182 -8.91 -20.08 -6.25
C GLY A 182 -7.53 -19.97 -5.59
N ARG A 183 -7.27 -20.83 -4.60
CA ARG A 183 -5.98 -20.89 -3.88
C ARG A 183 -4.90 -21.54 -4.74
N GLY A 184 -3.68 -21.01 -4.67
CA GLY A 184 -2.48 -21.63 -5.24
C GLY A 184 -1.90 -20.87 -6.44
N ALA A 185 -1.00 -21.53 -7.17
CA ALA A 185 -0.19 -20.90 -8.21
C ALA A 185 -1.02 -20.33 -9.38
N GLU A 186 -2.08 -21.01 -9.79
CA GLU A 186 -2.95 -20.58 -10.90
C GLU A 186 -3.76 -19.33 -10.53
N GLY A 187 -4.39 -19.32 -9.35
CA GLY A 187 -5.12 -18.15 -8.86
C GLY A 187 -4.21 -16.93 -8.70
N LEU A 188 -3.00 -17.13 -8.17
CA LEU A 188 -2.00 -16.07 -8.07
C LEU A 188 -1.56 -15.57 -9.46
N SER A 189 -1.38 -16.48 -10.43
CA SER A 189 -1.03 -16.13 -11.81
C SER A 189 -2.09 -15.24 -12.46
N SER A 190 -3.36 -15.63 -12.37
CA SER A 190 -4.48 -14.86 -12.90
C SER A 190 -4.62 -13.49 -12.23
N GLU A 191 -4.51 -13.45 -10.89
CA GLU A 191 -4.59 -12.20 -10.12
C GLU A 191 -3.48 -11.23 -10.51
N VAL A 192 -2.22 -11.67 -10.47
CA VAL A 192 -1.08 -10.80 -10.79
C VAL A 192 -1.19 -10.29 -12.22
N THR A 193 -1.52 -11.17 -13.17
CA THR A 193 -1.70 -10.79 -14.58
C THR A 193 -2.79 -9.71 -14.74
N PHE A 194 -3.96 -9.91 -14.12
CA PHE A 194 -5.04 -8.92 -14.13
C PHE A 194 -4.59 -7.58 -13.55
N ARG A 195 -3.93 -7.61 -12.39
CA ARG A 195 -3.47 -6.41 -11.68
C ARG A 195 -2.40 -5.65 -12.46
N LEU A 196 -1.51 -6.35 -13.18
CA LEU A 196 -0.53 -5.70 -14.04
C LEU A 196 -1.20 -4.86 -15.14
N GLY A 197 -2.25 -5.39 -15.77
CA GLY A 197 -3.08 -4.66 -16.75
C GLY A 197 -3.86 -3.50 -16.12
N LEU A 198 -4.45 -3.71 -14.94
CA LEU A 198 -5.13 -2.64 -14.21
C LEU A 198 -4.18 -1.48 -13.86
N ILE A 199 -2.99 -1.80 -13.35
CA ILE A 199 -1.94 -0.81 -13.06
C ILE A 199 -1.53 -0.09 -14.33
N ALA A 200 -1.32 -0.80 -15.44
CA ALA A 200 -0.98 -0.19 -16.74
C ALA A 200 -2.01 0.86 -17.14
N THR A 201 -3.30 0.53 -17.01
CA THR A 201 -4.41 1.44 -17.29
C THR A 201 -4.38 2.68 -16.37
N LEU A 202 -4.17 2.47 -15.06
CA LEU A 202 -4.12 3.55 -14.07
C LEU A 202 -2.97 4.53 -14.31
N VAL A 203 -1.84 4.06 -14.85
CA VAL A 203 -0.68 4.91 -15.17
C VAL A 203 -0.68 5.42 -16.61
N GLY A 204 -1.73 5.17 -17.39
CA GLY A 204 -1.85 5.63 -18.77
C GLY A 204 -0.94 4.90 -19.77
N ARG A 205 -0.46 3.69 -19.45
CA ARG A 205 0.23 2.82 -20.41
C ARG A 205 -0.78 2.10 -21.30
N PRO A 206 -0.54 1.98 -22.61
CA PRO A 206 -1.39 1.18 -23.50
C PRO A 206 -1.34 -0.30 -23.07
N LEU A 207 -2.48 -1.00 -23.20
CA LEU A 207 -2.56 -2.43 -22.93
C LEU A 207 -2.03 -3.21 -24.14
N GLU A 208 -1.06 -4.08 -23.91
CA GLU A 208 -0.58 -5.05 -24.89
C GLU A 208 -1.51 -6.27 -24.84
N PHE A 209 -2.14 -6.59 -25.97
CA PHE A 209 -2.93 -7.82 -26.12
C PHE A 209 -2.08 -8.82 -26.90
N GLY A 210 -1.96 -10.06 -26.39
CA GLY A 210 -1.29 -11.14 -27.11
C GLY A 210 -2.00 -11.42 -28.44
N SER A 211 -1.24 -11.53 -29.51
CA SER A 211 -1.71 -11.87 -30.87
C SER A 211 -1.92 -13.36 -31.05
#